data_AF-A0A1T4KDB8-F1
#
_entry.id   AF-A0A1T4KDB8-F1
#
_cell.length_a   1.000
_cell.length_b   1.000
_cell.length_c   1.000
_cell.angle_alpha   90.00
_cell.angle_beta   90.00
_cell.angle_gamma   90.00
#
_symmetry.space_group_name_H-M   'P 1'
#
loop_
_entity.id
_entity.type
_entity.pdbx_description
1 polymer ?
#
loop_
_entity_poly.entity_id
_entity_poly.type
_entity_poly.pdbx_seq_one_letter_code
_entity_poly.pdbx_strand_id
1 'polypeptide(L)'
;MASELPTKQQANQEQAQGQLLTKPESIFGLLNRLKEHHIPLKLHFNTMEGNYSTIILKVDLKGRFFIVDQVTPNWGDRMMAQSSAFRFEAFYDGCRIASTAIRAIGKGIQDGQAIYKVPFPDELDYFQRRQYYRAQIRRGVVVTTEMTAPELEEPIFGELKDISAQGCQIELPGDYREILADQFHVENCSVIFPNQLNINTAMQIRHIGYDEKKDISSCGCLFVELPPMEERKVSYAVAEIQREIARRSNDGSSRYISPLYEEKPPEEEGGALTQAADGDVVDDSKKKDSKKKDSETIVLDAEMKSGISELKQQKEKAKLQELFKEFRVYHTNAIASVKGLMSQLKQGQPLRLQVAHEVSEKLAYALEVNPYVLLALTTLRDAQDYLAQHSISFGIHLAHFAKSVGYQGSITDLIYAGMLHDIGKITIPSVVLLKPNKLSDAEMKMMQRHVINTHKALSSAEFELPKEVMAVALGNTERLDGSGYPRQLKADKISGLARMAAIVDAYDAMTTDRNYAKGMLPALAFKTLMNSDKQFDRTMVQRFIKCVGLLPVGSLVRLTSDKLAFVLTLDPATAKPALVRVIYDAKRSQLITPDDYDLTDPIVERDIGSIMRPEDPSKYFINRLLMMD
;
A
#
# COMPACT_ATOMS: atom_id res chain seq x y z
N MET A 1 4.72 -50.06 -15.27
CA MET A 1 5.21 -48.84 -14.62
C MET A 1 5.21 -47.75 -15.68
N ALA A 2 4.07 -47.07 -15.82
CA ALA A 2 3.86 -46.04 -16.82
C ALA A 2 4.15 -44.69 -16.18
N SER A 3 5.02 -43.92 -16.83
CA SER A 3 5.32 -42.53 -16.50
C SER A 3 4.12 -41.65 -16.82
N GLU A 4 3.48 -41.09 -15.79
CA GLU A 4 2.45 -40.07 -15.97
C GLU A 4 3.12 -38.74 -16.32
N LEU A 5 2.91 -38.32 -17.56
CA LEU A 5 3.12 -36.94 -18.02
C LEU A 5 2.19 -36.00 -17.24
N PRO A 6 2.62 -34.81 -16.81
CA PRO A 6 1.75 -33.87 -16.13
C PRO A 6 0.60 -33.46 -17.05
N THR A 7 -0.62 -33.55 -16.52
CA THR A 7 -1.86 -33.20 -17.18
C THR A 7 -1.88 -31.70 -17.53
N LYS A 8 -2.42 -31.36 -18.71
CA LYS A 8 -2.58 -30.00 -19.28
C LYS A 8 -3.34 -28.97 -18.42
N GLN A 9 -3.61 -29.23 -17.13
CA GLN A 9 -4.26 -28.31 -16.20
C GLN A 9 -3.28 -27.62 -15.21
N GLN A 10 -1.99 -27.97 -15.21
CA GLN A 10 -0.96 -27.27 -14.40
C GLN A 10 -0.08 -26.28 -15.19
N ALA A 11 -0.33 -26.09 -16.49
CA ALA A 11 0.45 -25.19 -17.35
C ALA A 11 -0.27 -23.87 -17.70
N ASN A 12 -1.13 -23.36 -16.81
CA ASN A 12 -1.89 -22.12 -17.06
C ASN A 12 -1.71 -21.02 -15.99
N GLN A 13 -0.66 -21.11 -15.17
CA GLN A 13 -0.18 -19.96 -14.40
C GLN A 13 1.03 -19.39 -15.17
N GLU A 14 0.95 -18.11 -15.53
CA GLU A 14 1.90 -17.30 -16.34
C GLU A 14 1.50 -17.04 -17.80
N GLN A 15 0.47 -16.22 -18.01
CA GLN A 15 0.35 -15.43 -19.23
C GLN A 15 0.19 -13.95 -18.90
N ALA A 16 1.20 -13.15 -19.28
CA ALA A 16 1.12 -11.70 -19.34
C ALA A 16 -0.09 -11.29 -20.21
N GLN A 17 -0.96 -10.42 -19.69
CA GLN A 17 -2.13 -9.95 -20.41
C GLN A 17 -1.71 -8.93 -21.49
N GLY A 18 -1.89 -9.30 -22.75
CA GLY A 18 -1.83 -8.39 -23.89
C GLY A 18 -3.24 -8.02 -24.37
N GLN A 19 -3.44 -6.78 -24.76
CA GLN A 19 -4.68 -6.29 -25.37
C GLN A 19 -4.38 -5.72 -26.76
N LEU A 20 -5.08 -6.22 -27.79
CA LEU A 20 -5.05 -5.63 -29.13
C LEU A 20 -6.06 -4.47 -29.19
N LEU A 21 -5.60 -3.26 -29.51
CA LEU A 21 -6.45 -2.08 -29.65
C LEU A 21 -6.75 -1.82 -31.13
N THR A 22 -8.03 -1.93 -31.51
CA THR A 22 -8.51 -1.68 -32.88
C THR A 22 -9.51 -0.52 -32.97
N LYS A 23 -10.05 -0.06 -31.84
CA LYS A 23 -11.02 1.05 -31.80
C LYS A 23 -10.27 2.41 -31.86
N PRO A 24 -10.68 3.35 -32.75
CA PRO A 24 -10.03 4.65 -32.89
C PRO A 24 -9.94 5.47 -31.59
N GLU A 25 -10.95 5.39 -30.72
CA GLU A 25 -10.97 6.09 -29.43
C GLU A 25 -9.91 5.54 -28.47
N SER A 26 -9.72 4.22 -28.47
CA SER A 26 -8.70 3.55 -27.66
C SER A 26 -7.29 3.86 -28.15
N ILE A 27 -7.09 3.85 -29.48
CA ILE A 27 -5.82 4.22 -30.12
C ILE A 27 -5.50 5.69 -29.83
N PHE A 28 -6.47 6.58 -29.97
CA PHE A 28 -6.33 8.00 -29.61
C PHE A 28 -5.92 8.17 -28.15
N GLY A 29 -6.63 7.53 -27.21
CA GLY A 29 -6.34 7.66 -25.78
C GLY A 29 -4.93 7.20 -25.41
N LEU A 30 -4.37 6.25 -26.16
CA LEU A 30 -3.02 5.76 -25.95
C LEU A 30 -1.96 6.64 -26.62
N LEU A 31 -2.15 7.01 -27.90
CA LEU A 31 -1.26 7.95 -28.59
C LEU A 31 -1.22 9.32 -27.89
N ASN A 32 -2.35 9.79 -27.36
CA ASN A 32 -2.42 11.06 -26.64
C ASN A 32 -1.66 11.02 -25.31
N ARG A 33 -1.66 9.87 -24.61
CA ARG A 33 -0.80 9.65 -23.43
C ARG A 33 0.67 9.67 -23.79
N LEU A 34 1.07 8.98 -24.87
CA LEU A 34 2.46 9.01 -25.36
C LEU A 34 2.91 10.45 -25.69
N LYS A 35 2.03 11.26 -26.29
CA LYS A 35 2.25 12.69 -26.54
C LYS A 35 2.43 13.48 -25.24
N GLU A 36 1.47 13.40 -24.31
CA GLU A 36 1.48 14.17 -23.06
C GLU A 36 2.73 13.90 -22.19
N HIS A 37 3.20 12.66 -22.20
CA HIS A 37 4.39 12.24 -21.46
C HIS A 37 5.70 12.27 -22.27
N HIS A 38 5.67 12.81 -23.50
CA HIS A 38 6.84 12.94 -24.38
C HIS A 38 7.60 11.62 -24.59
N ILE A 39 6.87 10.52 -24.71
CA ILE A 39 7.46 9.18 -24.82
C ILE A 39 8.05 8.99 -26.22
N PRO A 40 9.32 8.58 -26.33
CA PRO A 40 9.94 8.33 -27.63
C PRO A 40 9.32 7.10 -28.30
N LEU A 41 8.95 7.27 -29.57
CA LEU A 41 8.60 6.19 -30.48
C LEU A 41 9.87 5.69 -31.15
N LYS A 42 10.21 4.40 -30.96
CA LYS A 42 11.25 3.71 -31.74
C LYS A 42 10.65 3.25 -33.05
N LEU A 43 11.24 3.64 -34.18
CA LEU A 43 10.75 3.29 -35.51
C LEU A 43 11.59 2.16 -36.11
N HIS A 44 10.90 1.18 -36.69
CA HIS A 44 11.47 0.03 -37.37
C HIS A 44 11.04 0.07 -38.84
N PHE A 45 11.97 0.36 -39.74
CA PHE A 45 11.74 0.37 -41.18
C PHE A 45 12.08 -1.00 -41.76
N ASN A 46 11.25 -1.53 -42.66
CA ASN A 46 11.49 -2.86 -43.26
C ASN A 46 12.72 -2.89 -44.18
N THR A 47 13.19 -1.73 -44.65
CA THR A 47 14.21 -1.61 -45.69
C THR A 47 15.63 -1.47 -45.15
N MET A 48 15.81 -1.11 -43.88
CA MET A 48 17.11 -0.95 -43.23
C MET A 48 17.00 -1.12 -41.71
N GLU A 49 17.93 -1.88 -41.14
CA GLU A 49 18.11 -1.95 -39.70
C GLU A 49 18.76 -0.66 -39.17
N GLY A 50 18.28 -0.19 -38.01
CA GLY A 50 18.80 1.01 -37.37
C GLY A 50 17.93 1.46 -36.21
N ASN A 51 18.53 2.22 -35.28
CA ASN A 51 17.83 2.77 -34.12
C ASN A 51 17.27 4.16 -34.46
N TYR A 52 16.05 4.20 -34.98
CA TYR A 52 15.37 5.45 -35.32
C TYR A 52 14.36 5.81 -34.23
N SER A 53 14.23 7.10 -33.92
CA SER A 53 13.27 7.57 -32.93
C SER A 53 12.65 8.92 -33.26
N THR A 54 11.45 9.15 -32.76
CA THR A 54 10.73 10.41 -32.83
C THR A 54 9.79 10.55 -31.62
N ILE A 55 9.13 11.69 -31.47
CA ILE A 55 8.08 11.92 -30.47
C ILE A 55 6.80 12.37 -31.15
N ILE A 56 5.66 12.17 -30.48
CA ILE A 56 4.37 12.67 -30.95
C ILE A 56 4.22 14.13 -30.52
N LEU A 57 3.92 15.02 -31.47
CA LEU A 57 3.67 16.45 -31.24
C LEU A 57 2.16 16.74 -31.13
N LYS A 58 1.32 16.02 -31.88
CA LYS A 58 -0.14 16.23 -31.91
C LYS A 58 -0.87 14.92 -32.22
N VAL A 59 -2.07 14.75 -31.67
CA VAL A 59 -2.98 13.64 -32.00
C VAL A 59 -4.37 14.21 -32.30
N ASP A 60 -5.02 13.74 -33.36
CA ASP A 60 -6.33 14.19 -33.80
C ASP A 60 -7.27 12.99 -34.00
N LEU A 61 -8.29 12.87 -33.14
CA LEU A 61 -9.28 11.78 -33.21
C LEU A 61 -10.21 11.92 -34.42
N LYS A 62 -10.64 13.14 -34.77
CA LYS A 62 -11.60 13.37 -35.86
C LYS A 62 -10.99 13.05 -37.21
N GLY A 63 -9.74 13.47 -37.41
CA GLY A 63 -8.95 13.21 -38.61
C GLY A 63 -8.21 11.87 -38.60
N ARG A 64 -8.23 11.14 -37.47
CA ARG A 64 -7.54 9.85 -37.26
C ARG A 64 -6.06 9.89 -37.66
N PHE A 65 -5.35 10.91 -37.20
CA PHE A 65 -3.92 11.06 -37.46
C PHE A 65 -3.19 11.60 -36.24
N PHE A 66 -1.88 11.43 -36.23
CA PHE A 66 -0.98 12.09 -35.31
C PHE A 66 0.18 12.73 -36.08
N ILE A 67 0.82 13.71 -35.47
CA ILE A 67 2.00 14.39 -36.02
C ILE A 67 3.18 13.98 -35.17
N VAL A 68 4.24 13.54 -35.82
CA VAL A 68 5.52 13.23 -35.18
C VAL A 68 6.59 14.22 -35.58
N ASP A 69 7.56 14.40 -34.69
CA ASP A 69 8.72 15.26 -34.88
C ASP A 69 9.73 14.66 -35.88
N GLN A 70 10.79 15.40 -36.19
CA GLN A 70 11.89 14.95 -37.03
C GLN A 70 12.47 13.64 -36.49
N VAL A 71 12.64 12.65 -37.38
CA VAL A 71 13.19 11.34 -36.98
C VAL A 71 14.70 11.43 -36.83
N THR A 72 15.19 11.00 -35.67
CA THR A 72 16.61 10.95 -35.34
C THR A 72 17.10 9.50 -35.34
N PRO A 73 18.26 9.18 -35.95
CA PRO A 73 19.14 10.06 -36.73
C PRO A 73 18.57 10.42 -38.12
N ASN A 74 19.15 11.44 -38.77
CA ASN A 74 18.67 12.08 -40.03
C ASN A 74 18.34 11.13 -41.20
N TRP A 75 18.83 9.90 -41.19
CA TRP A 75 18.44 8.89 -42.19
C TRP A 75 16.97 8.46 -42.04
N GLY A 76 16.46 8.38 -40.82
CA GLY A 76 15.05 8.11 -40.58
C GLY A 76 14.16 9.22 -41.13
N ASP A 77 14.62 10.47 -41.11
CA ASP A 77 13.92 11.61 -41.72
C ASP A 77 13.75 11.42 -43.23
N ARG A 78 14.79 10.93 -43.93
CA ARG A 78 14.70 10.61 -45.36
C ARG A 78 13.69 9.50 -45.64
N MET A 79 13.64 8.46 -44.79
CA MET A 79 12.69 7.36 -44.93
C MET A 79 11.24 7.82 -44.73
N MET A 80 11.01 8.69 -43.75
CA MET A 80 9.70 9.31 -43.54
C MET A 80 9.29 10.20 -44.72
N ALA A 81 10.22 10.97 -45.27
CA ALA A 81 9.98 11.81 -46.45
C ALA A 81 9.62 10.99 -47.70
N GLN A 82 10.15 9.77 -47.82
CA GLN A 82 9.83 8.83 -48.91
C GLN A 82 8.56 8.01 -48.65
N SER A 83 7.85 8.24 -47.53
CA SER A 83 6.66 7.48 -47.13
C SER A 83 6.92 5.97 -47.03
N SER A 84 8.14 5.58 -46.64
CA SER A 84 8.50 4.19 -46.37
C SER A 84 7.63 3.62 -45.25
N ALA A 85 7.25 2.34 -45.37
CA ALA A 85 6.49 1.66 -44.33
C ALA A 85 7.36 1.41 -43.10
N PHE A 86 6.81 1.70 -41.93
CA PHE A 86 7.48 1.48 -40.65
C PHE A 86 6.51 0.94 -39.61
N ARG A 87 7.04 0.25 -38.61
CA ARG A 87 6.35 -0.03 -37.35
C ARG A 87 6.95 0.87 -36.28
N PHE A 88 6.17 1.24 -35.28
CA PHE A 88 6.72 1.89 -34.10
C PHE A 88 6.50 1.08 -32.84
N GLU A 89 7.42 1.24 -31.90
CA GLU A 89 7.30 0.73 -30.55
C GLU A 89 7.51 1.87 -29.55
N ALA A 90 6.74 1.86 -28.47
CA ALA A 90 6.90 2.76 -27.35
C ALA A 90 6.80 1.97 -26.04
N PHE A 91 7.49 2.46 -25.01
CA PHE A 91 7.41 1.89 -23.68
C PHE A 91 6.89 2.94 -22.73
N TYR A 92 5.73 2.67 -22.13
CA TYR A 92 5.08 3.60 -21.23
C TYR A 92 4.47 2.82 -20.06
N ASP A 93 4.84 3.21 -18.84
CA ASP A 93 4.32 2.66 -17.58
C ASP A 93 4.43 1.12 -17.47
N GLY A 94 5.56 0.55 -17.92
CA GLY A 94 5.80 -0.90 -17.93
C GLY A 94 5.11 -1.68 -19.06
N CYS A 95 4.36 -0.99 -19.93
CA CYS A 95 3.69 -1.58 -21.08
C CYS A 95 4.49 -1.31 -22.36
N ARG A 96 4.62 -2.34 -23.20
CA ARG A 96 5.07 -2.20 -24.58
C ARG A 96 3.87 -1.90 -25.45
N ILE A 97 3.98 -0.83 -26.21
CA ILE A 97 3.04 -0.42 -27.24
C ILE A 97 3.71 -0.68 -28.57
N ALA A 98 3.06 -1.43 -29.46
CA ALA A 98 3.59 -1.68 -30.80
C ALA A 98 2.52 -1.49 -31.86
N SER A 99 2.87 -0.88 -32.99
CA SER A 99 1.94 -0.66 -34.10
C SER A 99 2.05 -1.76 -35.16
N THR A 100 0.99 -1.92 -35.94
CA THR A 100 1.09 -2.48 -37.28
C THR A 100 1.90 -1.56 -38.21
N ALA A 101 2.25 -2.06 -39.40
CA ALA A 101 3.02 -1.28 -40.37
C ALA A 101 2.18 -0.11 -40.90
N ILE A 102 2.74 1.09 -40.85
CA ILE A 102 2.10 2.36 -41.24
C ILE A 102 3.03 3.22 -42.10
N ARG A 103 2.48 4.23 -42.76
CA ARG A 103 3.23 5.18 -43.60
C ARG A 103 2.85 6.61 -43.24
N ALA A 104 3.81 7.52 -43.30
CA ALA A 104 3.51 8.94 -43.24
C ALA A 104 2.67 9.35 -44.49
N ILE A 105 1.67 10.20 -44.28
CA ILE A 105 0.74 10.68 -45.32
C ILE A 105 0.94 12.17 -45.64
N GLY A 106 1.85 12.84 -44.95
CA GLY A 106 2.19 14.23 -45.21
C GLY A 106 3.45 14.66 -44.48
N LYS A 107 4.16 15.63 -45.07
CA LYS A 107 5.33 16.29 -44.50
C LYS A 107 5.03 17.77 -44.32
N GLY A 108 5.48 18.35 -43.20
CA GLY A 108 5.40 19.77 -42.91
C GLY A 108 6.70 20.28 -42.29
N ILE A 109 6.73 21.56 -41.95
CA ILE A 109 7.82 22.20 -41.22
C ILE A 109 7.21 22.96 -40.04
N GLN A 110 7.78 22.78 -38.85
CA GLN A 110 7.43 23.53 -37.65
C GLN A 110 8.73 23.95 -36.95
N ASP A 111 8.87 25.24 -36.62
CA ASP A 111 10.05 25.81 -35.96
C ASP A 111 11.39 25.47 -36.66
N GLY A 112 11.36 25.37 -37.99
CA GLY A 112 12.53 25.03 -38.82
C GLY A 112 12.87 23.54 -38.89
N GLN A 113 12.10 22.67 -38.22
CA GLN A 113 12.28 21.22 -38.22
C GLN A 113 11.19 20.51 -39.02
N ALA A 114 11.53 19.37 -39.62
CA ALA A 114 10.59 18.56 -40.39
C ALA A 114 9.62 17.81 -39.48
N ILE A 115 8.33 17.90 -39.77
CA ILE A 115 7.29 17.14 -39.06
C ILE A 115 6.54 16.23 -40.03
N TYR A 116 6.04 15.09 -39.54
CA TYR A 116 5.34 14.11 -40.36
C TYR A 116 3.95 13.82 -39.83
N LYS A 117 2.96 13.86 -40.72
CA LYS A 117 1.59 13.43 -40.45
C LYS A 117 1.47 11.94 -40.70
N VAL A 118 1.01 11.19 -39.71
CA VAL A 118 0.88 9.74 -39.74
C VAL A 118 -0.56 9.35 -39.40
N PRO A 119 -1.24 8.49 -40.16
CA PRO A 119 -2.58 8.02 -39.83
C PRO A 119 -2.53 7.13 -38.59
N PHE A 120 -3.67 6.97 -37.91
CA PHE A 120 -3.77 5.95 -36.86
C PHE A 120 -3.45 4.56 -37.45
N PRO A 121 -2.72 3.70 -36.72
CA PRO A 121 -2.57 2.32 -37.12
C PRO A 121 -3.92 1.60 -37.05
N ASP A 122 -4.09 0.58 -37.88
CA ASP A 122 -5.29 -0.27 -37.86
C ASP A 122 -5.38 -1.06 -36.55
N GLU A 123 -4.22 -1.47 -36.02
CA GLU A 123 -4.11 -2.18 -34.76
C GLU A 123 -2.88 -1.70 -33.98
N LEU A 124 -3.04 -1.66 -32.66
CA LEU A 124 -2.00 -1.30 -31.74
C LEU A 124 -1.96 -2.30 -30.59
N ASP A 125 -0.88 -3.06 -30.54
CA ASP A 125 -0.60 -4.03 -29.48
C ASP A 125 -0.24 -3.30 -28.20
N TYR A 126 -1.05 -3.48 -27.17
CA TYR A 126 -0.76 -3.06 -25.81
C TYR A 126 -0.39 -4.28 -24.98
N PHE A 127 0.90 -4.49 -24.75
CA PHE A 127 1.42 -5.68 -24.10
C PHE A 127 2.09 -5.31 -22.78
N GLN A 128 1.52 -5.74 -21.65
CA GLN A 128 2.12 -5.55 -20.35
C GLN A 128 3.15 -6.66 -20.08
N ARG A 129 4.41 -6.41 -20.46
CA ARG A 129 5.49 -7.42 -20.39
C ARG A 129 5.89 -7.80 -18.96
N ARG A 130 5.56 -6.99 -17.95
CA ARG A 130 6.07 -7.12 -16.60
C ARG A 130 4.91 -7.22 -15.61
N GLN A 131 4.91 -8.26 -14.78
CA GLN A 131 3.95 -8.39 -13.67
C GLN A 131 4.17 -7.33 -12.60
N TYR A 132 5.41 -6.81 -12.48
CA TYR A 132 5.81 -5.84 -11.47
C TYR A 132 6.34 -4.56 -12.11
N TYR A 133 5.93 -3.43 -11.56
CA TYR A 133 6.46 -2.12 -11.92
C TYR A 133 7.95 -2.02 -11.57
N ARG A 134 8.74 -1.39 -12.46
CA ARG A 134 10.15 -1.08 -12.21
C ARG A 134 10.32 0.41 -11.95
N ALA A 135 10.62 0.72 -10.70
CA ALA A 135 10.95 2.05 -10.23
C ALA A 135 12.34 2.45 -10.73
N GLN A 136 12.40 3.53 -11.51
CA GLN A 136 13.65 4.05 -12.09
C GLN A 136 14.34 4.98 -11.09
N ILE A 137 15.63 4.75 -10.83
CA ILE A 137 16.44 5.65 -10.00
C ILE A 137 16.59 7.00 -10.71
N ARG A 138 16.45 8.07 -9.95
CA ARG A 138 16.51 9.44 -10.45
C ARG A 138 17.92 9.73 -10.98
N ARG A 139 18.01 10.40 -12.14
CA ARG A 139 19.29 10.93 -12.64
C ARG A 139 19.96 11.84 -11.59
N GLY A 140 21.24 11.58 -11.34
CA GLY A 140 22.06 12.33 -10.38
C GLY A 140 22.03 11.78 -8.96
N VAL A 141 21.28 10.70 -8.70
CA VAL A 141 21.35 9.95 -7.45
C VAL A 141 22.19 8.71 -7.68
N VAL A 142 23.17 8.49 -6.80
CA VAL A 142 23.99 7.28 -6.78
C VAL A 142 23.44 6.34 -5.70
N VAL A 143 23.07 5.14 -6.12
CA VAL A 143 22.68 4.05 -5.21
C VAL A 143 23.68 2.93 -5.47
N THR A 144 24.57 2.71 -4.51
CA THR A 144 25.69 1.79 -4.66
C THR A 144 25.23 0.36 -4.50
N THR A 145 25.77 -0.53 -5.33
CA THR A 145 25.58 -1.97 -5.18
C THR A 145 26.93 -2.63 -4.98
N GLU A 146 27.01 -3.59 -4.07
CA GLU A 146 28.18 -4.42 -3.83
C GLU A 146 27.79 -5.89 -3.97
N MET A 147 28.38 -6.60 -4.92
CA MET A 147 28.13 -8.01 -5.19
C MET A 147 29.30 -8.86 -4.73
N THR A 148 29.01 -9.90 -3.96
CA THR A 148 29.98 -10.90 -3.50
C THR A 148 29.47 -12.30 -3.82
N ALA A 149 30.35 -13.15 -4.32
CA ALA A 149 30.10 -14.57 -4.53
C ALA A 149 31.42 -15.35 -4.35
N PRO A 150 31.38 -16.65 -3.99
CA PRO A 150 32.58 -17.47 -3.80
C PRO A 150 33.47 -17.56 -5.05
N GLU A 151 32.88 -17.46 -6.24
CA GLU A 151 33.55 -17.50 -7.53
C GLU A 151 34.17 -16.14 -7.93
N LEU A 152 33.94 -15.08 -7.15
CA LEU A 152 34.53 -13.76 -7.36
C LEU A 152 35.73 -13.57 -6.42
N GLU A 153 36.89 -13.25 -6.99
CA GLU A 153 38.10 -12.96 -6.21
C GLU A 153 37.98 -11.66 -5.40
N GLU A 154 37.25 -10.67 -5.92
CA GLU A 154 36.98 -9.39 -5.27
C GLU A 154 35.50 -8.99 -5.42
N PRO A 155 34.93 -8.20 -4.48
CA PRO A 155 33.58 -7.67 -4.61
C PRO A 155 33.44 -6.78 -5.86
N ILE A 156 32.32 -6.93 -6.57
CA ILE A 156 32.00 -6.10 -7.73
C ILE A 156 31.11 -4.94 -7.28
N PHE A 157 31.56 -3.72 -7.54
CA PHE A 157 30.80 -2.50 -7.24
C PHE A 157 30.06 -1.98 -8.47
N GLY A 158 28.86 -1.45 -8.24
CA GLY A 158 27.99 -0.95 -9.31
C GLY A 158 27.01 0.10 -8.83
N GLU A 159 26.16 0.55 -9.76
CA GLU A 159 25.09 1.50 -9.50
C GLU A 159 23.73 0.91 -9.88
N LEU A 160 22.77 0.99 -8.96
CA LEU A 160 21.39 0.61 -9.20
C LEU A 160 20.73 1.61 -10.18
N LYS A 161 20.09 1.11 -11.24
CA LYS A 161 19.34 1.92 -12.21
C LYS A 161 17.84 1.76 -12.09
N ASP A 162 17.36 0.55 -11.82
CA ASP A 162 15.97 0.32 -11.50
C ASP A 162 15.77 -0.81 -10.50
N ILE A 163 14.63 -0.79 -9.82
CA ILE A 163 14.25 -1.83 -8.85
C ILE A 163 12.76 -2.14 -8.95
N SER A 164 12.41 -3.39 -8.67
CA SER A 164 11.05 -3.92 -8.65
C SER A 164 10.91 -4.94 -7.52
N ALA A 165 9.70 -5.47 -7.30
CA ALA A 165 9.46 -6.47 -6.27
C ALA A 165 10.30 -7.76 -6.44
N GLN A 166 10.69 -8.12 -7.66
CA GLN A 166 11.37 -9.39 -7.95
C GLN A 166 12.82 -9.24 -8.45
N GLY A 167 13.30 -8.03 -8.65
CA GLY A 167 14.64 -7.83 -9.19
C GLY A 167 14.95 -6.39 -9.54
N CYS A 168 16.15 -6.18 -10.06
CA CYS A 168 16.70 -4.86 -10.34
C CYS A 168 17.59 -4.84 -11.59
N GLN A 169 17.98 -3.65 -12.02
CA GLN A 169 19.02 -3.44 -13.03
C GLN A 169 20.18 -2.68 -12.41
N ILE A 170 21.40 -3.15 -12.64
CA ILE A 170 22.64 -2.62 -12.08
C ILE A 170 23.62 -2.33 -13.23
N GLU A 171 24.28 -1.18 -13.21
CA GLU A 171 25.40 -0.87 -14.12
C GLU A 171 26.74 -1.05 -13.40
N LEU A 172 27.68 -1.68 -14.09
CA LEU A 172 29.01 -2.01 -13.63
C LEU A 172 30.05 -1.34 -14.55
N PRO A 173 31.10 -0.68 -14.02
CA PRO A 173 32.16 -0.11 -14.84
C PRO A 173 33.10 -1.20 -15.37
N GLY A 174 33.22 -1.33 -16.69
CA GLY A 174 34.00 -2.38 -17.35
C GLY A 174 33.16 -3.48 -18.03
N ASP A 175 33.83 -4.43 -18.69
CA ASP A 175 33.21 -5.59 -19.35
C ASP A 175 33.16 -6.80 -18.42
N TYR A 176 31.95 -7.14 -17.95
CA TYR A 176 31.71 -8.27 -17.05
C TYR A 176 30.99 -9.44 -17.74
N ARG A 177 30.86 -9.41 -19.08
CA ARG A 177 30.07 -10.42 -19.82
C ARG A 177 30.56 -11.85 -19.63
N GLU A 178 31.87 -12.04 -19.49
CA GLU A 178 32.46 -13.37 -19.28
C GLU A 178 32.34 -13.83 -17.81
N ILE A 179 32.51 -12.90 -16.86
CA ILE A 179 32.50 -13.19 -15.42
C ILE A 179 31.07 -13.49 -14.93
N LEU A 180 30.09 -12.69 -15.36
CA LEU A 180 28.70 -12.77 -14.92
C LEU A 180 27.78 -13.45 -15.96
N ALA A 181 28.34 -14.35 -16.77
CA ALA A 181 27.63 -15.11 -17.80
C ALA A 181 26.68 -16.17 -17.20
N ASP A 182 25.92 -16.86 -18.06
CA ASP A 182 25.26 -18.13 -17.75
C ASP A 182 24.37 -18.19 -16.49
N GLN A 183 23.63 -17.11 -16.25
CA GLN A 183 22.77 -16.98 -15.08
C GLN A 183 23.51 -17.10 -13.74
N PHE A 184 24.72 -16.56 -13.70
CA PHE A 184 25.58 -16.48 -12.52
C PHE A 184 24.80 -16.15 -11.25
N HIS A 185 25.11 -16.88 -10.17
CA HIS A 185 24.47 -16.70 -8.87
C HIS A 185 25.35 -15.82 -7.99
N VAL A 186 24.80 -14.69 -7.57
CA VAL A 186 25.42 -13.80 -6.59
C VAL A 186 24.88 -14.18 -5.22
N GLU A 187 25.75 -14.67 -4.35
CA GLU A 187 25.36 -15.14 -3.01
C GLU A 187 24.87 -13.99 -2.12
N ASN A 188 25.53 -12.84 -2.19
CA ASN A 188 25.09 -11.64 -1.49
C ASN A 188 25.31 -10.39 -2.33
N CYS A 189 24.25 -9.61 -2.48
CA CYS A 189 24.27 -8.30 -3.09
C CYS A 189 23.67 -7.28 -2.11
N SER A 190 24.48 -6.30 -1.73
CA SER A 190 24.09 -5.18 -0.87
C SER A 190 23.72 -3.98 -1.74
N VAL A 191 22.51 -3.47 -1.60
CA VAL A 191 22.01 -2.28 -2.31
C VAL A 191 21.86 -1.15 -1.30
N ILE A 192 22.71 -0.13 -1.40
CA ILE A 192 22.88 0.92 -0.39
C ILE A 192 22.39 2.25 -0.95
N PHE A 193 21.30 2.76 -0.39
CA PHE A 193 20.77 4.08 -0.71
C PHE A 193 21.50 5.18 0.08
N PRO A 194 21.51 6.45 -0.41
CA PRO A 194 22.15 7.57 0.28
C PRO A 194 21.74 7.77 1.75
N ASN A 195 20.51 7.41 2.09
CA ASN A 195 20.00 7.49 3.46
C ASN A 195 20.42 6.30 4.36
N GLN A 196 21.37 5.48 3.91
CA GLN A 196 21.85 4.27 4.57
C GLN A 196 20.83 3.12 4.65
N LEU A 197 19.71 3.18 3.91
CA LEU A 197 18.88 1.99 3.70
C LEU A 197 19.71 0.97 2.92
N ASN A 198 20.00 -0.17 3.55
CA ASN A 198 20.72 -1.27 2.94
C ASN A 198 19.78 -2.48 2.73
N ILE A 199 19.71 -2.96 1.50
CA ILE A 199 18.98 -4.17 1.09
C ILE A 199 20.00 -5.26 0.77
N ASN A 200 19.97 -6.38 1.50
CA ASN A 200 20.90 -7.49 1.29
C ASN A 200 20.14 -8.69 0.75
N THR A 201 20.50 -9.19 -0.43
CA THR A 201 19.84 -10.35 -1.02
C THR A 201 20.74 -11.12 -1.97
N ALA A 202 20.55 -12.42 -2.04
CA ALA A 202 21.08 -13.22 -3.14
C ALA A 202 20.37 -12.83 -4.45
N MET A 203 21.08 -12.93 -5.56
CA MET A 203 20.56 -12.58 -6.88
C MET A 203 21.00 -13.58 -7.94
N GLN A 204 20.17 -13.77 -8.96
CA GLN A 204 20.54 -14.47 -10.18
C GLN A 204 20.65 -13.47 -11.33
N ILE A 205 21.77 -13.49 -12.04
CA ILE A 205 21.95 -12.70 -13.27
C ILE A 205 21.03 -13.28 -14.35
N ARG A 206 20.27 -12.43 -15.06
CA ARG A 206 19.31 -12.88 -16.10
C ARG A 206 19.77 -12.50 -17.50
N HIS A 207 20.41 -11.33 -17.62
CA HIS A 207 21.00 -10.86 -18.85
C HIS A 207 22.07 -9.82 -18.51
N ILE A 208 23.15 -9.84 -19.28
CA ILE A 208 24.22 -8.86 -19.20
C ILE A 208 24.51 -8.34 -20.61
N GLY A 209 24.69 -7.03 -20.74
CA GLY A 209 25.08 -6.38 -21.99
C GLY A 209 26.16 -5.35 -21.72
N TYR A 210 27.07 -5.16 -22.67
CA TYR A 210 28.21 -4.25 -22.53
C TYR A 210 28.14 -3.15 -23.61
N ASP A 211 28.34 -1.90 -23.19
CA ASP A 211 28.45 -0.73 -24.06
C ASP A 211 29.92 -0.31 -24.19
N GLU A 212 30.56 -0.73 -25.27
CA GLU A 212 31.98 -0.43 -25.58
C GLU A 212 32.30 1.06 -25.57
N LYS A 213 31.34 1.95 -25.85
CA LYS A 213 31.60 3.39 -25.89
C LYS A 213 31.64 4.04 -24.53
N LYS A 214 30.93 3.45 -23.56
CA LYS A 214 30.83 3.97 -22.20
C LYS A 214 31.67 3.17 -21.21
N ASP A 215 32.16 2.01 -21.64
CA ASP A 215 32.86 1.05 -20.79
C ASP A 215 32.01 0.64 -19.57
N ILE A 216 30.75 0.27 -19.84
CA ILE A 216 29.77 -0.09 -18.81
C ILE A 216 29.04 -1.38 -19.21
N SER A 217 28.98 -2.32 -18.27
CA SER A 217 28.11 -3.50 -18.33
C SER A 217 26.78 -3.24 -17.62
N SER A 218 25.66 -3.43 -18.30
CA SER A 218 24.32 -3.38 -17.71
C SER A 218 23.82 -4.80 -17.42
N CYS A 219 23.54 -5.07 -16.16
CA CYS A 219 23.12 -6.36 -15.65
C CYS A 219 21.68 -6.32 -15.14
N GLY A 220 20.82 -7.22 -15.65
CA GLY A 220 19.49 -7.45 -15.11
C GLY A 220 19.50 -8.62 -14.13
N CYS A 221 19.10 -8.36 -12.88
CA CYS A 221 19.15 -9.30 -11.78
C CYS A 221 17.74 -9.72 -11.33
N LEU A 222 17.59 -10.97 -10.92
CA LEU A 222 16.41 -11.53 -10.25
C LEU A 222 16.76 -11.80 -8.79
N PHE A 223 15.93 -11.39 -7.83
CA PHE A 223 16.15 -11.70 -6.42
C PHE A 223 15.90 -13.19 -6.15
N VAL A 224 16.78 -13.81 -5.38
CA VAL A 224 16.71 -15.22 -4.97
C VAL A 224 16.59 -15.26 -3.45
N GLU A 225 15.62 -16.04 -2.94
CA GLU A 225 15.43 -16.24 -1.50
C GLU A 225 15.30 -14.97 -0.66
N LEU A 226 14.55 -13.98 -1.18
CA LEU A 226 14.38 -12.68 -0.53
C LEU A 226 13.74 -12.82 0.87
N PRO A 227 14.46 -12.58 1.97
CA PRO A 227 13.89 -12.73 3.31
C PRO A 227 12.76 -11.71 3.54
N PRO A 228 11.75 -11.98 4.38
CA PRO A 228 10.60 -11.09 4.56
C PRO A 228 10.95 -9.65 4.95
N MET A 229 12.06 -9.44 5.65
CA MET A 229 12.54 -8.10 6.00
C MET A 229 13.08 -7.34 4.77
N GLU A 230 13.85 -8.02 3.93
CA GLU A 230 14.44 -7.46 2.71
C GLU A 230 13.36 -7.23 1.64
N GLU A 231 12.38 -8.12 1.54
CA GLU A 231 11.17 -7.92 0.72
C GLU A 231 10.41 -6.66 1.10
N ARG A 232 10.29 -6.37 2.41
CA ARG A 232 9.68 -5.12 2.89
C ARG A 232 10.52 -3.91 2.50
N LYS A 233 11.86 -3.98 2.61
CA LYS A 233 12.76 -2.88 2.22
C LYS A 233 12.72 -2.62 0.71
N VAL A 234 12.71 -3.68 -0.11
CA VAL A 234 12.52 -3.59 -1.57
C VAL A 234 11.18 -2.93 -1.88
N SER A 235 10.10 -3.39 -1.25
CA SER A 235 8.75 -2.84 -1.45
C SER A 235 8.68 -1.35 -1.06
N TYR A 236 9.33 -0.99 0.05
CA TYR A 236 9.47 0.40 0.49
C TYR A 236 10.23 1.25 -0.54
N ALA A 237 11.39 0.78 -1.00
CA ALA A 237 12.21 1.49 -1.98
C ALA A 237 11.43 1.73 -3.28
N VAL A 238 10.79 0.68 -3.82
CA VAL A 238 9.96 0.78 -5.04
C VAL A 238 8.82 1.79 -4.85
N ALA A 239 8.11 1.73 -3.72
CA ALA A 239 6.97 2.61 -3.46
C ALA A 239 7.37 4.08 -3.25
N GLU A 240 8.55 4.36 -2.69
CA GLU A 240 9.07 5.73 -2.54
C GLU A 240 9.50 6.33 -3.88
N ILE A 241 10.23 5.56 -4.68
CA ILE A 241 10.62 6.00 -6.03
C ILE A 241 9.38 6.27 -6.89
N GLN A 242 8.36 5.40 -6.82
CA GLN A 242 7.06 5.64 -7.47
C GLN A 242 6.40 6.93 -6.99
N ARG A 243 6.38 7.18 -5.69
CA ARG A 243 5.77 8.38 -5.10
C ARG A 243 6.48 9.66 -5.53
N GLU A 244 7.81 9.64 -5.63
CA GLU A 244 8.58 10.76 -6.16
C GLU A 244 8.25 11.03 -7.63
N ILE A 245 8.21 9.99 -8.47
CA ILE A 245 7.85 10.09 -9.90
C ILE A 245 6.44 10.69 -10.06
N ALA A 246 5.45 10.18 -9.31
CA ALA A 246 4.06 10.63 -9.38
C ALA A 246 3.85 12.09 -8.93
N ARG A 247 4.68 12.59 -7.99
CA ARG A 247 4.58 13.98 -7.50
C ARG A 247 5.28 14.99 -8.41
N ARG A 248 6.22 14.56 -9.25
CA ARG A 248 6.88 15.43 -10.23
C ARG A 248 6.10 15.56 -11.54
N SER A 249 5.36 14.53 -11.94
CA SER A 249 4.57 14.55 -13.18
C SER A 249 3.33 15.45 -13.10
N ASN A 250 2.81 15.73 -11.90
CA ASN A 250 1.58 16.51 -11.71
C ASN A 250 1.81 18.01 -11.45
N ASP A 251 3.00 18.39 -10.98
CA ASP A 251 3.28 19.76 -10.54
C ASP A 251 4.74 20.07 -10.86
N GLY A 252 4.98 20.79 -11.96
CA GLY A 252 6.31 21.23 -12.40
C GLY A 252 7.06 22.14 -11.41
N SER A 253 6.57 22.28 -10.17
CA SER A 253 7.16 23.04 -9.07
C SER A 253 7.52 22.20 -7.84
N SER A 254 7.23 20.89 -7.81
CA SER A 254 7.47 20.04 -6.65
C SER A 254 8.96 19.76 -6.39
N ARG A 255 9.50 20.35 -5.31
CA ARG A 255 10.86 20.08 -4.77
C ARG A 255 10.93 18.80 -3.92
N TYR A 256 9.96 17.89 -4.04
CA TYR A 256 9.99 16.64 -3.28
C TYR A 256 11.22 15.80 -3.67
N ILE A 257 12.05 15.49 -2.69
CA ILE A 257 13.18 14.57 -2.78
C ILE A 257 12.77 13.34 -1.97
N SER A 258 12.92 12.15 -2.54
CA SER A 258 12.65 10.91 -1.82
C SER A 258 13.56 10.83 -0.59
N PRO A 259 13.04 10.43 0.60
CA PRO A 259 13.86 10.18 1.78
C PRO A 259 14.96 9.14 1.55
N LEU A 260 14.83 8.31 0.51
CA LEU A 260 15.90 7.41 0.08
C LEU A 260 17.20 8.13 -0.28
N TYR A 261 17.11 9.40 -0.69
CA TYR A 261 18.21 10.14 -1.30
C TYR A 261 18.77 11.26 -0.41
N GLU A 262 18.33 11.34 0.85
CA GLU A 262 18.86 12.29 1.84
C GLU A 262 20.18 11.76 2.39
N GLU A 263 21.27 12.51 2.23
CA GLU A 263 22.58 12.16 2.79
C GLU A 263 22.56 12.35 4.32
N LYS A 264 22.94 11.31 5.07
CA LYS A 264 23.19 11.40 6.51
C LYS A 264 24.66 11.83 6.73
N PRO A 265 24.96 12.79 7.65
CA PRO A 265 26.36 13.10 7.98
C PRO A 265 27.04 11.87 8.61
N PRO A 266 28.35 11.65 8.36
CA PRO A 266 29.07 10.50 8.90
C PRO A 266 29.10 10.55 10.44
N GLU A 267 28.80 9.40 11.06
CA GLU A 267 28.85 9.20 12.51
C GLU A 267 30.32 9.16 12.97
N GLU A 268 30.69 9.93 14.00
CA GLU A 268 32.01 9.88 14.63
C GLU A 268 32.20 8.53 15.35
N GLU A 269 33.27 7.80 15.00
CA GLU A 269 33.68 6.56 15.65
C GLU A 269 34.05 6.81 17.13
N GLY A 270 33.17 6.37 18.03
CA GLY A 270 33.38 6.43 19.47
C GLY A 270 33.71 5.07 20.08
N GLY A 271 35.00 4.83 20.30
CA GLY A 271 35.50 4.17 21.53
C GLY A 271 35.55 2.64 21.56
N ALA A 272 36.75 2.12 21.29
CA ALA A 272 37.15 0.74 21.53
C ALA A 272 36.90 0.27 22.98
N LEU A 273 36.21 -0.86 23.11
CA LEU A 273 36.12 -1.65 24.34
C LEU A 273 37.49 -2.32 24.61
N THR A 274 38.17 -1.88 25.66
CA THR A 274 39.36 -2.58 26.19
C THR A 274 38.93 -3.86 26.88
N GLN A 275 39.30 -5.00 26.29
CA GLN A 275 39.34 -6.30 26.97
C GLN A 275 40.46 -6.29 28.00
N ALA A 276 40.13 -6.59 29.27
CA ALA A 276 41.11 -6.97 30.28
C ALA A 276 40.76 -8.37 30.79
N ALA A 277 41.81 -9.17 30.88
CA ALA A 277 41.85 -10.59 31.17
C ALA A 277 41.29 -10.95 32.54
N ASP A 278 40.72 -12.15 32.65
CA ASP A 278 40.56 -12.83 33.93
C ASP A 278 41.17 -14.23 33.83
N GLY A 279 42.15 -14.46 34.70
CA GLY A 279 42.85 -15.71 34.90
C GLY A 279 42.68 -16.16 36.35
N ASP A 280 42.47 -17.47 36.48
CA ASP A 280 42.75 -18.34 37.63
C ASP A 280 42.04 -18.12 38.98
N VAL A 281 41.04 -19.00 39.13
CA VAL A 281 40.66 -19.82 40.30
C VAL A 281 41.71 -19.89 41.43
N VAL A 282 41.33 -19.44 42.62
CA VAL A 282 41.69 -20.11 43.90
C VAL A 282 40.51 -19.99 44.89
N ASP A 283 40.08 -21.13 45.39
CA ASP A 283 39.17 -21.35 46.51
C ASP A 283 39.93 -21.23 47.84
N ASP A 284 39.41 -20.47 48.82
CA ASP A 284 39.40 -20.89 50.22
C ASP A 284 38.44 -20.05 51.07
N SER A 285 38.23 -20.49 52.29
CA SER A 285 36.93 -20.66 52.92
C SER A 285 36.64 -19.74 54.12
N LYS A 286 35.33 -19.56 54.37
CA LYS A 286 34.65 -19.40 55.67
C LYS A 286 34.91 -18.16 56.58
N LYS A 287 33.76 -17.47 56.83
CA LYS A 287 33.05 -17.24 58.11
C LYS A 287 32.95 -15.80 58.69
N LYS A 288 31.71 -15.53 59.18
CA LYS A 288 31.19 -14.49 60.11
C LYS A 288 30.77 -13.16 59.47
N ASP A 289 29.66 -12.52 59.83
CA ASP A 289 28.56 -12.82 60.76
C ASP A 289 27.36 -11.91 60.42
N SER A 290 26.17 -12.49 60.54
CA SER A 290 24.85 -11.90 60.81
C SER A 290 24.69 -10.36 60.84
N LYS A 291 24.18 -9.78 59.74
CA LYS A 291 23.25 -8.62 59.78
C LYS A 291 22.45 -8.37 58.49
N LYS A 292 22.26 -9.40 57.65
CA LYS A 292 21.74 -9.28 56.27
C LYS A 292 20.40 -10.00 55.98
N LYS A 293 19.74 -10.56 57.01
CA LYS A 293 18.58 -11.44 56.80
C LYS A 293 17.26 -10.73 56.47
N ASP A 294 17.07 -9.47 56.87
CA ASP A 294 15.83 -8.75 56.52
C ASP A 294 15.91 -8.05 55.16
N SER A 295 17.12 -7.74 54.69
CA SER A 295 17.34 -7.13 53.37
C SER A 295 17.39 -8.16 52.24
N GLU A 296 17.91 -9.37 52.47
CA GLU A 296 17.97 -10.42 51.43
C GLU A 296 16.59 -11.03 51.15
N THR A 297 15.70 -11.15 52.14
CA THR A 297 14.34 -11.67 51.90
C THR A 297 13.46 -10.67 51.13
N ILE A 298 13.64 -9.36 51.35
CA ILE A 298 12.92 -8.31 50.60
C ILE A 298 13.42 -8.21 49.16
N VAL A 299 14.73 -8.36 48.93
CA VAL A 299 15.32 -8.32 47.58
C VAL A 299 14.97 -9.58 46.78
N LEU A 300 15.01 -10.76 47.40
CA LEU A 300 14.59 -12.01 46.75
C LEU A 300 13.09 -12.04 46.43
N ASP A 301 12.23 -11.51 47.30
CA ASP A 301 10.80 -11.37 47.01
C ASP A 301 10.51 -10.32 45.93
N ALA A 302 11.32 -9.28 45.81
CA ALA A 302 11.21 -8.25 44.76
C ALA A 302 11.70 -8.75 43.40
N GLU A 303 12.84 -9.45 43.35
CA GLU A 303 13.39 -10.08 42.13
C GLU A 303 12.49 -11.21 41.65
N MET A 304 11.94 -12.03 42.56
CA MET A 304 11.00 -13.10 42.21
C MET A 304 9.65 -12.54 41.76
N LYS A 305 9.16 -11.42 42.33
CA LYS A 305 7.98 -10.70 41.82
C LYS A 305 8.23 -10.04 40.46
N SER A 306 9.44 -9.50 40.21
CA SER A 306 9.87 -8.96 38.92
C SER A 306 9.87 -10.04 37.84
N GLY A 307 10.52 -11.18 38.11
CA GLY A 307 10.55 -12.30 37.17
C GLY A 307 9.17 -12.92 36.89
N ILE A 308 8.28 -12.98 37.88
CA ILE A 308 6.89 -13.42 37.69
C ILE A 308 6.08 -12.40 36.86
N SER A 309 6.35 -11.10 37.03
CA SER A 309 5.73 -10.02 36.24
C SER A 309 6.19 -10.04 34.78
N GLU A 310 7.49 -10.19 34.55
CA GLU A 310 8.10 -10.31 33.22
C GLU A 310 7.60 -11.56 32.46
N LEU A 311 7.51 -12.71 33.14
CA LEU A 311 6.97 -13.94 32.54
C LEU A 311 5.48 -13.84 32.23
N LYS A 312 4.70 -13.09 33.02
CA LYS A 312 3.28 -12.80 32.72
C LYS A 312 3.14 -11.88 31.51
N GLN A 313 3.92 -10.81 31.44
CA GLN A 313 3.95 -9.89 30.29
C GLN A 313 4.38 -10.61 29.01
N GLN A 314 5.40 -11.48 29.06
CA GLN A 314 5.81 -12.27 27.90
C GLN A 314 4.71 -13.21 27.41
N LYS A 315 3.99 -13.87 28.33
CA LYS A 315 2.84 -14.74 27.97
C LYS A 315 1.68 -13.96 27.36
N GLU A 316 1.37 -12.78 27.89
CA GLU A 316 0.32 -11.92 27.33
C GLU A 316 0.69 -11.37 25.95
N LYS A 317 1.95 -10.95 25.77
CA LYS A 317 2.49 -10.53 24.47
C LYS A 317 2.41 -11.66 23.43
N ALA A 318 2.82 -12.87 23.78
CA ALA A 318 2.72 -14.05 22.91
C ALA A 318 1.27 -14.35 22.52
N LYS A 319 0.34 -14.28 23.49
CA LYS A 319 -1.10 -14.48 23.25
C LYS A 319 -1.68 -13.43 22.30
N LEU A 320 -1.31 -12.15 22.45
CA LEU A 320 -1.74 -11.09 21.54
C LEU A 320 -1.19 -11.30 20.12
N GLN A 321 0.04 -11.75 19.98
CA GLN A 321 0.63 -12.08 18.68
C GLN A 321 -0.06 -13.27 18.00
N GLU A 322 -0.49 -14.28 18.75
CA GLU A 322 -1.30 -15.40 18.22
C GLU A 322 -2.67 -14.92 17.74
N LEU A 323 -3.39 -14.16 18.57
CA LEU A 323 -4.68 -13.57 18.20
C LEU A 323 -4.57 -12.69 16.95
N PHE A 324 -3.49 -11.91 16.85
CA PHE A 324 -3.23 -11.09 15.66
C PHE A 324 -3.09 -11.94 14.40
N LYS A 325 -2.28 -13.00 14.43
CA LYS A 325 -2.10 -13.90 13.27
C LYS A 325 -3.43 -14.50 12.86
N GLU A 326 -4.22 -14.98 13.82
CA GLU A 326 -5.53 -15.58 13.58
C GLU A 326 -6.52 -14.55 12.99
N PHE A 327 -6.68 -13.39 13.62
CA PHE A 327 -7.64 -12.38 13.20
C PHE A 327 -7.27 -11.75 11.87
N ARG A 328 -5.97 -11.66 11.56
CA ARG A 328 -5.50 -11.21 10.25
C ARG A 328 -5.98 -12.14 9.13
N VAL A 329 -6.03 -13.45 9.35
CA VAL A 329 -6.59 -14.40 8.38
C VAL A 329 -8.08 -14.13 8.18
N TYR A 330 -8.84 -13.95 9.27
CA TYR A 330 -10.27 -13.62 9.18
C TYR A 330 -10.51 -12.31 8.41
N HIS A 331 -9.77 -11.25 8.74
CA HIS A 331 -9.86 -9.96 8.06
C HIS A 331 -9.50 -10.05 6.57
N THR A 332 -8.43 -10.78 6.23
CA THR A 332 -8.00 -10.98 4.83
C THR A 332 -9.05 -11.75 4.04
N ASN A 333 -9.62 -12.81 4.62
CA ASN A 333 -10.69 -13.58 4.00
C ASN A 333 -11.95 -12.72 3.80
N ALA A 334 -12.25 -11.80 4.72
CA ALA A 334 -13.37 -10.89 4.60
C ALA A 334 -13.19 -9.93 3.42
N ILE A 335 -12.01 -9.33 3.28
CA ILE A 335 -11.66 -8.50 2.12
C ILE A 335 -11.83 -9.29 0.83
N ALA A 336 -11.27 -10.50 0.76
CA ALA A 336 -11.36 -11.36 -0.43
C ALA A 336 -12.83 -11.71 -0.76
N SER A 337 -13.65 -11.98 0.26
CA SER A 337 -15.08 -12.28 0.11
C SER A 337 -15.85 -11.09 -0.48
N VAL A 338 -15.66 -9.88 0.05
CA VAL A 338 -16.31 -8.67 -0.48
C VAL A 338 -15.84 -8.37 -1.91
N LYS A 339 -14.54 -8.51 -2.20
CA LYS A 339 -14.01 -8.38 -3.58
C LYS A 339 -14.66 -9.39 -4.53
N GLY A 340 -14.83 -10.63 -4.08
CA GLY A 340 -15.53 -11.68 -4.83
C GLY A 340 -16.97 -11.28 -5.15
N LEU A 341 -17.73 -10.81 -4.15
CA LEU A 341 -19.10 -10.35 -4.32
C LEU A 341 -19.21 -9.16 -5.28
N MET A 342 -18.32 -8.17 -5.16
CA MET A 342 -18.26 -7.02 -6.07
C MET A 342 -17.96 -7.46 -7.51
N SER A 343 -17.04 -8.41 -7.68
CA SER A 343 -16.71 -8.98 -8.99
C SER A 343 -17.89 -9.73 -9.61
N GLN A 344 -18.59 -10.57 -8.83
CA GLN A 344 -19.80 -11.26 -9.25
C GLN A 344 -20.88 -10.28 -9.69
N LEU A 345 -21.14 -9.24 -8.89
CA LEU A 345 -22.10 -8.19 -9.22
C LEU A 345 -21.73 -7.47 -10.53
N LYS A 346 -20.46 -7.12 -10.70
CA LYS A 346 -19.97 -6.46 -11.93
C LYS A 346 -20.13 -7.33 -13.17
N GLN A 347 -20.03 -8.65 -13.02
CA GLN A 347 -20.20 -9.64 -14.10
C GLN A 347 -21.65 -10.09 -14.29
N GLY A 348 -22.60 -9.63 -13.46
CA GLY A 348 -23.98 -10.09 -13.49
C GLY A 348 -24.17 -11.53 -13.04
N GLN A 349 -23.23 -12.08 -12.26
CA GLN A 349 -23.31 -13.43 -11.70
C GLN A 349 -24.13 -13.45 -10.40
N PRO A 350 -24.75 -14.60 -10.06
CA PRO A 350 -25.39 -14.79 -8.75
C PRO A 350 -24.40 -14.55 -7.60
N LEU A 351 -24.86 -13.85 -6.56
CA LEU A 351 -24.04 -13.52 -5.39
C LEU A 351 -23.91 -14.71 -4.45
N ARG A 352 -22.68 -15.09 -4.10
CA ARG A 352 -22.41 -16.14 -3.11
C ARG A 352 -22.42 -15.60 -1.69
N LEU A 353 -23.63 -15.28 -1.22
CA LEU A 353 -23.87 -14.59 0.05
C LEU A 353 -23.49 -15.40 1.30
N GLN A 354 -23.60 -16.73 1.25
CA GLN A 354 -23.29 -17.62 2.38
C GLN A 354 -21.83 -17.53 2.83
N VAL A 355 -20.87 -17.49 1.90
CA VAL A 355 -19.44 -17.39 2.22
C VAL A 355 -19.12 -16.09 2.97
N ALA A 356 -19.78 -14.98 2.59
CA ALA A 356 -19.61 -13.73 3.30
C ALA A 356 -20.23 -13.76 4.71
N HIS A 357 -21.33 -14.50 4.91
CA HIS A 357 -21.91 -14.71 6.24
C HIS A 357 -20.98 -15.54 7.14
N GLU A 358 -20.45 -16.67 6.66
CA GLU A 358 -19.49 -17.50 7.42
C GLU A 358 -18.24 -16.72 7.86
N VAL A 359 -17.73 -15.85 6.99
CA VAL A 359 -16.61 -14.97 7.34
C VAL A 359 -17.02 -13.92 8.38
N SER A 360 -18.24 -13.39 8.30
CA SER A 360 -18.75 -12.45 9.29
C SER A 360 -18.86 -13.06 10.70
N GLU A 361 -19.15 -14.37 10.81
CA GLU A 361 -19.16 -15.09 12.09
C GLU A 361 -17.77 -15.14 12.72
N LYS A 362 -16.72 -15.37 11.90
CA LYS A 362 -15.33 -15.35 12.36
C LYS A 362 -14.91 -13.97 12.85
N LEU A 363 -15.34 -12.91 12.17
CA LEU A 363 -15.10 -11.54 12.61
C LEU A 363 -15.87 -11.19 13.88
N ALA A 364 -17.12 -11.67 14.03
CA ALA A 364 -17.90 -11.46 15.25
C ALA A 364 -17.25 -12.17 16.44
N TYR A 365 -16.79 -13.40 16.25
CA TYR A 365 -15.99 -14.13 17.24
C TYR A 365 -14.72 -13.35 17.62
N ALA A 366 -13.96 -12.84 16.64
CA ALA A 366 -12.77 -12.04 16.90
C ALA A 366 -13.08 -10.75 17.69
N LEU A 367 -14.18 -10.08 17.37
CA LEU A 367 -14.64 -8.88 18.08
C LEU A 367 -15.00 -9.17 19.54
N GLU A 368 -15.56 -10.34 19.82
CA GLU A 368 -15.85 -10.80 21.18
C GLU A 368 -14.60 -11.16 21.97
N VAL A 369 -13.66 -11.86 21.33
CA VAL A 369 -12.43 -12.33 22.00
C VAL A 369 -11.48 -11.18 22.29
N ASN A 370 -11.21 -10.31 21.31
CA ASN A 370 -10.38 -9.14 21.51
C ASN A 370 -10.71 -8.04 20.48
N PRO A 371 -11.56 -7.05 20.85
CA PRO A 371 -11.97 -6.01 19.93
C PRO A 371 -10.80 -5.12 19.50
N TYR A 372 -9.79 -4.92 20.35
CA TYR A 372 -8.68 -4.02 20.05
C TYR A 372 -7.80 -4.56 18.93
N VAL A 373 -7.46 -5.86 18.93
CA VAL A 373 -6.70 -6.48 17.83
C VAL A 373 -7.46 -6.37 16.51
N LEU A 374 -8.77 -6.61 16.54
CA LEU A 374 -9.60 -6.53 15.33
C LEU A 374 -9.74 -5.08 14.81
N LEU A 375 -9.93 -4.11 15.70
CA LEU A 375 -9.94 -2.68 15.35
C LEU A 375 -8.58 -2.21 14.84
N ALA A 376 -7.49 -2.73 15.39
CA ALA A 376 -6.14 -2.43 14.93
C ALA A 376 -5.96 -2.86 13.46
N LEU A 377 -6.51 -4.02 13.07
CA LEU A 377 -6.51 -4.51 11.68
C LEU A 377 -7.29 -3.60 10.72
N THR A 378 -8.36 -2.93 11.19
CA THR A 378 -9.06 -1.95 10.34
C THR A 378 -8.21 -0.73 10.05
N THR A 379 -7.11 -0.48 10.77
CA THR A 379 -6.20 0.62 10.43
C THR A 379 -5.19 0.27 9.35
N LEU A 380 -5.07 -1.02 8.98
CA LEU A 380 -4.23 -1.49 7.90
C LEU A 380 -4.97 -1.33 6.57
N ARG A 381 -4.56 -0.33 5.79
CA ARG A 381 -5.22 0.04 4.54
C ARG A 381 -4.33 -0.11 3.33
N ASP A 382 -4.93 -0.57 2.24
CA ASP A 382 -4.38 -0.60 0.89
C ASP A 382 -5.33 0.21 -0.02
N ALA A 383 -4.76 1.21 -0.68
CA ALA A 383 -5.49 2.11 -1.54
C ALA A 383 -6.15 1.37 -2.74
N GLN A 384 -5.58 0.25 -3.19
CA GLN A 384 -6.13 -0.60 -4.25
C GLN A 384 -7.42 -1.32 -3.84
N ASP A 385 -7.54 -1.66 -2.56
CA ASP A 385 -8.66 -2.43 -2.00
C ASP A 385 -9.61 -1.57 -1.16
N TYR A 386 -9.55 -0.25 -1.34
CA TYR A 386 -10.29 0.76 -0.57
C TYR A 386 -11.76 0.40 -0.33
N LEU A 387 -12.52 0.02 -1.37
CA LEU A 387 -13.96 -0.26 -1.24
C LEU A 387 -14.25 -1.48 -0.37
N ALA A 388 -13.47 -2.54 -0.53
CA ALA A 388 -13.63 -3.77 0.23
C ALA A 388 -13.22 -3.53 1.68
N GLN A 389 -12.08 -2.89 1.90
CA GLN A 389 -11.58 -2.56 3.25
C GLN A 389 -12.51 -1.60 4.00
N HIS A 390 -13.07 -0.61 3.31
CA HIS A 390 -14.11 0.27 3.85
C HIS A 390 -15.32 -0.54 4.34
N SER A 391 -15.81 -1.49 3.54
CA SER A 391 -16.96 -2.35 3.91
C SER A 391 -16.66 -3.20 5.15
N ILE A 392 -15.46 -3.77 5.24
CA ILE A 392 -15.04 -4.57 6.41
C ILE A 392 -14.92 -3.70 7.66
N SER A 393 -14.24 -2.56 7.54
CA SER A 393 -14.05 -1.61 8.64
C SER A 393 -15.37 -1.08 9.18
N PHE A 394 -16.24 -0.66 8.26
CA PHE A 394 -17.58 -0.19 8.57
C PHE A 394 -18.35 -1.26 9.37
N GLY A 395 -18.33 -2.52 8.92
CA GLY A 395 -19.00 -3.62 9.62
C GLY A 395 -18.46 -3.83 11.03
N ILE A 396 -17.13 -3.85 11.20
CA ILE A 396 -16.48 -4.02 12.50
C ILE A 396 -16.81 -2.85 13.44
N HIS A 397 -16.73 -1.60 12.96
CA HIS A 397 -17.05 -0.42 13.77
C HIS A 397 -18.53 -0.34 14.12
N LEU A 398 -19.44 -0.70 13.20
CA LEU A 398 -20.88 -0.74 13.46
C LEU A 398 -21.23 -1.76 14.52
N ALA A 399 -20.68 -2.97 14.40
CA ALA A 399 -20.83 -4.05 15.37
C ALA A 399 -20.28 -3.67 16.75
N HIS A 400 -19.08 -3.11 16.80
CA HIS A 400 -18.46 -2.62 18.03
C HIS A 400 -19.30 -1.53 18.69
N PHE A 401 -19.79 -0.57 17.91
CA PHE A 401 -20.65 0.49 18.40
C PHE A 401 -21.99 -0.05 18.92
N ALA A 402 -22.63 -0.96 18.18
CA ALA A 402 -23.88 -1.59 18.57
C ALA A 402 -23.77 -2.32 19.91
N LYS A 403 -22.69 -3.08 20.10
CA LYS A 403 -22.40 -3.75 21.37
C LYS A 403 -22.27 -2.74 22.52
N SER A 404 -21.54 -1.64 22.31
CA SER A 404 -21.33 -0.61 23.35
C SER A 404 -22.62 0.07 23.83
N VAL A 405 -23.66 0.09 23.00
CA VAL A 405 -24.98 0.68 23.33
C VAL A 405 -26.01 -0.37 23.75
N GLY A 406 -25.61 -1.63 23.91
CA GLY A 406 -26.47 -2.72 24.37
C GLY A 406 -27.45 -3.24 23.31
N TYR A 407 -27.06 -3.22 22.02
CA TYR A 407 -27.85 -3.83 20.96
C TYR A 407 -28.07 -5.34 21.22
N GLN A 408 -29.32 -5.79 21.09
CA GLN A 408 -29.74 -7.16 21.43
C GLN A 408 -29.81 -8.10 20.21
N GLY A 409 -29.57 -7.60 19.00
CA GLY A 409 -29.57 -8.42 17.79
C GLY A 409 -28.22 -9.09 17.53
N SER A 410 -28.12 -9.77 16.39
CA SER A 410 -26.91 -10.50 15.98
C SER A 410 -25.77 -9.55 15.60
N ILE A 411 -24.64 -9.67 16.28
CA ILE A 411 -23.40 -8.95 15.96
C ILE A 411 -22.84 -9.44 14.61
N THR A 412 -22.95 -10.73 14.33
CA THR A 412 -22.63 -11.32 13.02
C THR A 412 -23.39 -10.61 11.91
N ASP A 413 -24.70 -10.42 12.07
CA ASP A 413 -25.56 -9.83 11.04
C ASP A 413 -25.21 -8.35 10.79
N LEU A 414 -24.71 -7.64 11.80
CA LEU A 414 -24.23 -6.26 11.64
C LEU A 414 -22.91 -6.18 10.86
N ILE A 415 -21.96 -7.09 11.15
CA ILE A 415 -20.72 -7.18 10.38
C ILE A 415 -21.06 -7.56 8.94
N TYR A 416 -21.93 -8.55 8.76
CA TYR A 416 -22.40 -9.00 7.46
C TYR A 416 -23.10 -7.88 6.68
N ALA A 417 -23.99 -7.14 7.33
CA ALA A 417 -24.62 -5.96 6.77
C ALA A 417 -23.58 -4.93 6.31
N GLY A 418 -22.54 -4.71 7.11
CA GLY A 418 -21.44 -3.84 6.73
C GLY A 418 -20.61 -4.33 5.55
N MET A 419 -20.36 -5.65 5.43
CA MET A 419 -19.70 -6.22 4.26
C MET A 419 -20.48 -6.00 2.96
N LEU A 420 -21.82 -5.92 3.06
CA LEU A 420 -22.73 -5.83 1.92
C LEU A 420 -23.21 -4.42 1.59
N HIS A 421 -23.11 -3.47 2.52
CA HIS A 421 -23.85 -2.21 2.46
C HIS A 421 -23.62 -1.40 1.17
N ASP A 422 -22.41 -1.45 0.63
CA ASP A 422 -21.98 -0.64 -0.50
C ASP A 422 -21.42 -1.45 -1.68
N ILE A 423 -21.75 -2.74 -1.78
CA ILE A 423 -21.31 -3.57 -2.93
C ILE A 423 -21.74 -2.96 -4.27
N GLY A 424 -22.86 -2.24 -4.30
CA GLY A 424 -23.35 -1.51 -5.47
C GLY A 424 -22.41 -0.42 -5.97
N LYS A 425 -21.45 0.07 -5.16
CA LYS A 425 -20.44 1.06 -5.61
C LYS A 425 -19.61 0.55 -6.79
N ILE A 426 -19.45 -0.78 -6.94
CA ILE A 426 -18.72 -1.39 -8.06
C ILE A 426 -19.35 -1.09 -9.43
N THR A 427 -20.64 -0.76 -9.45
CA THR A 427 -21.39 -0.44 -10.67
C THR A 427 -21.25 1.03 -11.09
N ILE A 428 -20.67 1.86 -10.23
CA ILE A 428 -20.43 3.28 -10.52
C ILE A 428 -19.16 3.40 -11.38
N PRO A 429 -19.19 4.17 -12.48
CA PRO A 429 -18.00 4.39 -13.31
C PRO A 429 -16.82 4.90 -12.48
N SER A 430 -15.64 4.32 -12.69
CA SER A 430 -14.44 4.64 -11.90
C SER A 430 -14.08 6.13 -11.92
N VAL A 431 -14.36 6.82 -13.04
CA VAL A 431 -14.13 8.28 -13.19
C VAL A 431 -14.96 9.13 -12.23
N VAL A 432 -16.13 8.63 -11.81
CA VAL A 432 -16.98 9.27 -10.80
C VAL A 432 -16.61 8.77 -9.41
N LEU A 433 -16.40 7.46 -9.27
CA LEU A 433 -16.10 6.83 -7.98
C LEU A 433 -14.78 7.31 -7.36
N LEU A 434 -13.76 7.52 -8.18
CA LEU A 434 -12.41 7.89 -7.77
C LEU A 434 -12.09 9.36 -8.01
N LYS A 435 -13.11 10.20 -8.24
CA LYS A 435 -12.90 11.62 -8.51
C LYS A 435 -12.32 12.34 -7.27
N PRO A 436 -11.19 13.08 -7.40
CA PRO A 436 -10.57 13.76 -6.27
C PRO A 436 -11.29 15.06 -5.88
N ASN A 437 -11.93 15.70 -6.86
CA ASN A 437 -12.65 16.96 -6.67
C ASN A 437 -14.12 16.69 -6.34
N LYS A 438 -14.81 17.73 -5.82
CA LYS A 438 -16.24 17.68 -5.55
C LYS A 438 -17.01 17.17 -6.77
N LEU A 439 -17.92 16.22 -6.54
CA LEU A 439 -18.83 15.73 -7.58
C LEU A 439 -19.79 16.86 -8.00
N SER A 440 -20.02 16.98 -9.31
CA SER A 440 -21.13 17.76 -9.84
C SER A 440 -22.47 17.13 -9.44
N ASP A 441 -23.57 17.88 -9.55
CA ASP A 441 -24.91 17.36 -9.19
C ASP A 441 -25.29 16.11 -10.00
N ALA A 442 -24.88 16.04 -11.27
CA ALA A 442 -25.12 14.88 -12.13
C ALA A 442 -24.30 13.66 -11.67
N GLU A 443 -23.03 13.87 -11.32
CA GLU A 443 -22.15 12.83 -10.78
C GLU A 443 -22.59 12.37 -9.40
N MET A 444 -23.08 13.28 -8.55
CA MET A 444 -23.64 12.94 -7.24
C MET A 444 -24.92 12.11 -7.39
N LYS A 445 -25.83 12.48 -8.29
CA LYS A 445 -27.00 11.65 -8.62
C LYS A 445 -26.59 10.28 -9.14
N MET A 446 -25.52 10.18 -9.93
CA MET A 446 -24.98 8.91 -10.37
C MET A 446 -24.43 8.11 -9.19
N MET A 447 -23.63 8.73 -8.32
CA MET A 447 -23.08 8.11 -7.12
C MET A 447 -24.20 7.53 -6.27
N GLN A 448 -25.26 8.28 -5.96
CA GLN A 448 -26.40 7.85 -5.14
C GLN A 448 -27.08 6.55 -5.62
N ARG A 449 -26.94 6.19 -6.91
CA ARG A 449 -27.49 4.96 -7.47
C ARG A 449 -26.85 3.69 -6.88
N HIS A 450 -25.67 3.79 -6.24
CA HIS A 450 -25.04 2.61 -5.62
C HIS A 450 -25.97 1.96 -4.59
N VAL A 451 -26.72 2.73 -3.81
CA VAL A 451 -27.64 2.18 -2.80
C VAL A 451 -28.76 1.39 -3.46
N ILE A 452 -29.33 1.92 -4.56
CA ILE A 452 -30.35 1.24 -5.34
C ILE A 452 -29.79 -0.04 -5.97
N ASN A 453 -28.55 0.02 -6.46
CA ASN A 453 -27.88 -1.13 -7.07
C ASN A 453 -27.54 -2.20 -6.03
N THR A 454 -27.12 -1.82 -4.82
CA THR A 454 -26.97 -2.74 -3.68
C THR A 454 -28.30 -3.39 -3.36
N HIS A 455 -29.37 -2.60 -3.16
CA HIS A 455 -30.69 -3.13 -2.81
C HIS A 455 -31.21 -4.12 -3.85
N LYS A 456 -31.08 -3.80 -5.15
CA LYS A 456 -31.46 -4.71 -6.24
C LYS A 456 -30.63 -5.99 -6.21
N ALA A 457 -29.33 -5.89 -6.06
CA ALA A 457 -28.44 -7.05 -6.02
C ALA A 457 -28.77 -7.99 -4.87
N LEU A 458 -29.05 -7.43 -3.69
CA LEU A 458 -29.38 -8.19 -2.49
C LEU A 458 -30.81 -8.77 -2.53
N SER A 459 -31.78 -8.04 -3.11
CA SER A 459 -33.17 -8.51 -3.20
C SER A 459 -33.37 -9.62 -4.23
N SER A 460 -32.48 -9.71 -5.22
CA SER A 460 -32.48 -10.78 -6.22
C SER A 460 -31.74 -12.03 -5.78
N ALA A 461 -31.17 -12.05 -4.57
CA ALA A 461 -30.46 -13.22 -4.08
C ALA A 461 -31.42 -14.31 -3.60
N GLU A 462 -31.06 -15.57 -3.84
CA GLU A 462 -31.85 -16.74 -3.40
C GLU A 462 -31.74 -17.01 -1.88
N PHE A 463 -30.86 -16.29 -1.19
CA PHE A 463 -30.59 -16.44 0.23
C PHE A 463 -31.42 -15.44 1.05
N GLU A 464 -32.13 -15.93 2.09
CA GLU A 464 -32.88 -15.06 2.99
C GLU A 464 -31.91 -14.22 3.83
N LEU A 465 -31.97 -12.90 3.64
CA LEU A 465 -31.08 -11.96 4.29
C LEU A 465 -31.64 -11.51 5.65
N PRO A 466 -30.79 -11.37 6.68
CA PRO A 466 -31.18 -10.72 7.92
C PRO A 466 -31.72 -9.31 7.68
N LYS A 467 -32.71 -8.89 8.48
CA LYS A 467 -33.36 -7.56 8.36
C LYS A 467 -32.35 -6.41 8.53
N GLU A 468 -31.30 -6.63 9.30
CA GLU A 468 -30.19 -5.70 9.55
C GLU A 468 -29.49 -5.31 8.24
N VAL A 469 -29.31 -6.26 7.32
CA VAL A 469 -28.62 -6.04 6.04
C VAL A 469 -29.32 -4.96 5.23
N MET A 470 -30.64 -5.09 5.04
CA MET A 470 -31.42 -4.10 4.29
C MET A 470 -31.55 -2.77 5.06
N ALA A 471 -31.68 -2.82 6.38
CA ALA A 471 -31.77 -1.62 7.21
C ALA A 471 -30.50 -0.76 7.13
N VAL A 472 -29.33 -1.39 7.12
CA VAL A 472 -28.02 -0.72 7.01
C VAL A 472 -27.77 -0.25 5.59
N ALA A 473 -27.94 -1.11 4.59
CA ALA A 473 -27.69 -0.77 3.18
C ALA A 473 -28.54 0.40 2.68
N LEU A 474 -29.78 0.53 3.16
CA LEU A 474 -30.69 1.62 2.80
C LEU A 474 -30.66 2.81 3.78
N GLY A 475 -29.89 2.71 4.86
CA GLY A 475 -29.95 3.63 5.99
C GLY A 475 -28.65 4.40 6.27
N ASN A 476 -27.49 3.85 5.90
CA ASN A 476 -26.17 4.46 6.15
C ASN A 476 -26.01 5.86 5.50
N THR A 477 -26.77 6.15 4.45
CA THR A 477 -26.70 7.42 3.70
C THR A 477 -27.84 8.38 4.02
N GLU A 478 -28.77 8.00 4.90
CA GLU A 478 -29.83 8.87 5.40
C GLU A 478 -29.27 9.90 6.40
N ARG A 479 -29.91 11.07 6.51
CA ARG A 479 -29.48 12.19 7.39
C ARG A 479 -30.70 12.77 8.11
N LEU A 480 -30.53 13.21 9.36
CA LEU A 480 -31.65 13.65 10.20
C LEU A 480 -32.45 14.82 9.62
N ASP A 481 -31.81 15.71 8.87
CA ASP A 481 -32.41 16.85 8.18
C ASP A 481 -33.14 16.47 6.87
N GLY A 482 -33.05 15.20 6.44
CA GLY A 482 -33.63 14.70 5.19
C GLY A 482 -32.76 14.97 3.96
N SER A 483 -31.53 15.47 4.10
CA SER A 483 -30.61 15.67 2.97
C SER A 483 -30.00 14.36 2.45
N GLY A 484 -30.19 13.26 3.19
CA GLY A 484 -29.68 11.93 2.86
C GLY A 484 -30.46 11.26 1.72
N TYR A 485 -30.07 10.03 1.40
CA TYR A 485 -30.68 9.23 0.34
C TYR A 485 -30.70 7.75 0.78
N PRO A 486 -31.49 6.86 0.14
CA PRO A 486 -32.34 7.06 -1.04
C PRO A 486 -33.76 7.55 -0.72
N ARG A 487 -34.23 7.43 0.53
CA ARG A 487 -35.62 7.73 0.91
C ARG A 487 -35.81 9.13 1.46
N GLN A 488 -34.73 9.86 1.76
CA GLN A 488 -34.77 11.23 2.30
C GLN A 488 -35.58 11.30 3.60
N LEU A 489 -35.38 10.31 4.47
CA LEU A 489 -36.08 10.22 5.73
C LEU A 489 -35.65 11.35 6.66
N LYS A 490 -36.59 11.85 7.47
CA LYS A 490 -36.30 12.83 8.52
C LYS A 490 -36.24 12.14 9.87
N ALA A 491 -35.46 12.72 10.78
CA ALA A 491 -35.18 12.26 12.14
C ALA A 491 -36.00 11.07 12.68
N ASP A 492 -37.25 11.27 13.06
CA ASP A 492 -38.13 10.28 13.70
C ASP A 492 -38.40 9.02 12.85
N LYS A 493 -38.22 9.11 11.53
CA LYS A 493 -38.35 7.98 10.59
C LYS A 493 -37.06 7.20 10.38
N ILE A 494 -35.92 7.71 10.82
CA ILE A 494 -34.63 7.02 10.73
C ILE A 494 -34.45 6.15 11.98
N SER A 495 -34.38 4.83 11.78
CA SER A 495 -34.18 3.86 12.87
C SER A 495 -32.85 4.10 13.60
N GLY A 496 -32.76 3.67 14.86
CA GLY A 496 -31.53 3.78 15.64
C GLY A 496 -30.33 3.14 14.94
N LEU A 497 -30.52 1.96 14.34
CA LEU A 497 -29.49 1.26 13.56
C LEU A 497 -29.03 2.06 12.33
N ALA A 498 -29.96 2.68 11.59
CA ALA A 498 -29.60 3.53 10.45
C ALA A 498 -28.83 4.80 10.87
N ARG A 499 -29.20 5.41 12.02
CA ARG A 499 -28.44 6.55 12.59
C ARG A 499 -27.02 6.14 12.97
N MET A 500 -26.86 4.96 13.58
CA MET A 500 -25.54 4.41 13.90
C MET A 500 -24.71 4.15 12.65
N ALA A 501 -25.30 3.47 11.65
CA ALA A 501 -24.67 3.22 10.37
C ALA A 501 -24.22 4.53 9.70
N ALA A 502 -25.05 5.57 9.68
CA ALA A 502 -24.68 6.85 9.08
C ALA A 502 -23.48 7.52 9.74
N ILE A 503 -23.35 7.42 11.06
CA ILE A 503 -22.21 7.94 11.81
C ILE A 503 -20.94 7.16 11.48
N VAL A 504 -21.02 5.82 11.47
CA VAL A 504 -19.88 4.94 11.18
C VAL A 504 -19.39 5.10 9.75
N ASP A 505 -20.31 5.19 8.77
CA ASP A 505 -20.01 5.41 7.35
C ASP A 505 -19.25 6.73 7.16
N ALA A 506 -19.79 7.82 7.72
CA ALA A 506 -19.17 9.13 7.63
C ALA A 506 -17.80 9.18 8.34
N TYR A 507 -17.68 8.55 9.52
CA TYR A 507 -16.41 8.44 10.23
C TYR A 507 -15.36 7.71 9.39
N ASP A 508 -15.65 6.48 8.96
CA ASP A 508 -14.69 5.63 8.24
C ASP A 508 -14.30 6.28 6.89
N ALA A 509 -15.26 6.88 6.19
CA ALA A 509 -15.00 7.60 4.95
C ALA A 509 -14.10 8.85 5.15
N MET A 510 -14.16 9.52 6.31
CA MET A 510 -13.30 10.66 6.63
C MET A 510 -11.90 10.25 7.09
N THR A 511 -11.77 9.14 7.81
CA THR A 511 -10.49 8.69 8.38
C THR A 511 -9.70 7.75 7.48
N THR A 512 -10.30 7.23 6.40
CA THR A 512 -9.63 6.30 5.48
C THR A 512 -8.88 7.05 4.38
N ASP A 513 -7.62 6.63 4.16
CA ASP A 513 -6.82 7.08 3.02
C ASP A 513 -7.44 6.61 1.70
N ARG A 514 -7.51 7.52 0.74
CA ARG A 514 -7.95 7.26 -0.64
C ARG A 514 -6.78 7.44 -1.58
N ASN A 515 -6.86 6.84 -2.77
CA ASN A 515 -5.84 6.96 -3.83
C ASN A 515 -5.38 8.40 -4.12
N TYR A 516 -6.22 9.39 -3.83
CA TYR A 516 -6.01 10.79 -4.15
C TYR A 516 -6.00 11.73 -2.93
N ALA A 517 -6.29 11.25 -1.72
CA ALA A 517 -6.38 12.10 -0.53
C ALA A 517 -6.14 11.28 0.74
N LYS A 518 -5.37 11.84 1.67
CA LYS A 518 -5.21 11.24 3.00
C LYS A 518 -6.47 11.42 3.83
N GLY A 519 -6.75 10.42 4.66
CA GLY A 519 -7.77 10.49 5.70
C GLY A 519 -7.42 11.57 6.72
N MET A 520 -8.45 12.14 7.34
CA MET A 520 -8.30 13.05 8.46
C MET A 520 -7.94 12.27 9.73
N LEU A 521 -7.27 12.94 10.68
CA LEU A 521 -7.09 12.38 12.02
C LEU A 521 -8.46 12.10 12.67
N PRO A 522 -8.63 10.99 13.42
CA PRO A 522 -9.91 10.64 14.07
C PRO A 522 -10.52 11.78 14.90
N ALA A 523 -9.70 12.47 15.69
CA ALA A 523 -10.14 13.62 16.49
C ALA A 523 -10.79 14.74 15.64
N LEU A 524 -10.29 14.98 14.42
CA LEU A 524 -10.87 15.95 13.50
C LEU A 524 -12.18 15.43 12.88
N ALA A 525 -12.25 14.14 12.54
CA ALA A 525 -13.47 13.51 12.04
C ALA A 525 -14.60 13.59 13.09
N PHE A 526 -14.30 13.32 14.38
CA PHE A 526 -15.26 13.48 15.47
C PHE A 526 -15.72 14.93 15.64
N LYS A 527 -14.80 15.91 15.53
CA LYS A 527 -15.16 17.32 15.56
C LYS A 527 -16.13 17.67 14.42
N THR A 528 -15.88 17.16 13.21
CA THR A 528 -16.79 17.34 12.06
C THR A 528 -18.17 16.75 12.32
N LEU A 529 -18.26 15.53 12.87
CA LEU A 529 -19.53 14.89 13.20
C LEU A 529 -20.29 15.67 14.27
N MET A 530 -19.61 16.11 15.32
CA MET A 530 -20.20 16.89 16.42
C MET A 530 -20.73 18.25 15.96
N ASN A 531 -20.10 18.85 14.95
CA ASN A 531 -20.53 20.12 14.34
C ASN A 531 -21.63 19.94 13.28
N SER A 532 -21.98 18.70 12.93
CA SER A 532 -22.98 18.36 11.91
C SER A 532 -24.26 17.83 12.55
N ASP A 533 -24.69 18.41 13.68
CA ASP A 533 -25.81 17.95 14.52
C ASP A 533 -27.20 18.03 13.85
N LYS A 534 -27.32 18.78 12.75
CA LYS A 534 -28.49 18.73 11.86
C LYS A 534 -28.57 17.44 11.03
N GLN A 535 -27.42 16.84 10.72
CA GLN A 535 -27.31 15.67 9.86
C GLN A 535 -27.19 14.37 10.66
N PHE A 536 -26.51 14.41 11.81
CA PHE A 536 -26.21 13.26 12.65
C PHE A 536 -26.74 13.43 14.07
N ASP A 537 -27.14 12.31 14.69
CA ASP A 537 -27.62 12.30 16.06
C ASP A 537 -26.47 12.55 17.04
N ARG A 538 -26.41 13.76 17.59
CA ARG A 538 -25.35 14.21 18.48
C ARG A 538 -25.13 13.29 19.69
N THR A 539 -26.20 12.71 20.25
CA THR A 539 -26.10 11.79 21.38
C THR A 539 -25.43 10.48 20.94
N MET A 540 -25.78 9.98 19.75
CA MET A 540 -25.14 8.80 19.18
C MET A 540 -23.69 9.06 18.79
N VAL A 541 -23.36 10.25 18.26
CA VAL A 541 -21.96 10.63 17.98
C VAL A 541 -21.14 10.62 19.28
N GLN A 542 -21.66 11.17 20.39
CA GLN A 542 -20.98 11.13 21.68
C GLN A 542 -20.76 9.70 22.19
N ARG A 543 -21.77 8.83 22.05
CA ARG A 543 -21.65 7.40 22.41
C ARG A 543 -20.63 6.69 21.52
N PHE A 544 -20.59 7.00 20.23
CA PHE A 544 -19.60 6.45 19.31
C PHE A 544 -18.19 6.88 19.72
N ILE A 545 -17.96 8.17 20.01
CA ILE A 545 -16.67 8.67 20.51
C ILE A 545 -16.25 7.95 21.80
N LYS A 546 -17.19 7.73 22.73
CA LYS A 546 -16.90 6.99 23.97
C LYS A 546 -16.57 5.51 23.71
N CYS A 547 -17.16 4.91 22.67
CA CYS A 547 -16.91 3.54 22.28
C CYS A 547 -15.52 3.37 21.65
N VAL A 548 -15.15 4.22 20.69
CA VAL A 548 -13.90 4.06 19.93
C VAL A 548 -12.71 4.83 20.51
N GLY A 549 -12.96 5.77 21.43
CA GLY A 549 -11.95 6.67 21.99
C GLY A 549 -11.64 7.87 21.09
N LEU A 550 -11.26 9.00 21.71
CA LEU A 550 -10.82 10.20 20.96
C LEU A 550 -9.50 9.95 20.21
N LEU A 551 -8.64 9.11 20.80
CA LEU A 551 -7.41 8.57 20.23
C LEU A 551 -7.61 7.06 20.08
N PRO A 552 -8.32 6.60 19.03
CA PRO A 552 -8.67 5.20 18.87
C PRO A 552 -7.42 4.32 18.69
N VAL A 553 -7.60 3.01 18.88
CA VAL A 553 -6.58 1.99 18.58
C VAL A 553 -6.01 2.21 17.17
N GLY A 554 -4.69 2.13 17.04
CA GLY A 554 -3.96 2.45 15.82
C GLY A 554 -3.66 3.94 15.60
N SER A 555 -4.07 4.83 16.50
CA SER A 555 -3.57 6.21 16.49
C SER A 555 -2.09 6.23 16.84
N LEU A 556 -1.30 6.99 16.09
CA LEU A 556 0.06 7.34 16.49
C LEU A 556 0.00 8.60 17.36
N VAL A 557 0.70 8.58 18.49
CA VAL A 557 0.74 9.67 19.45
C VAL A 557 2.18 10.03 19.79
N ARG A 558 2.42 11.31 20.11
CA ARG A 558 3.68 11.79 20.69
C ARG A 558 3.52 11.87 22.21
N LEU A 559 4.49 11.31 22.93
CA LEU A 559 4.59 11.37 24.38
C LEU A 559 5.42 12.57 24.83
N THR A 560 5.33 12.97 26.10
CA THR A 560 6.15 14.07 26.68
C THR A 560 7.65 13.78 26.68
N SER A 561 8.04 12.51 26.52
CA SER A 561 9.43 12.10 26.29
C SER A 561 9.95 12.39 24.87
N ASP A 562 9.08 12.87 23.96
CA ASP A 562 9.26 12.94 22.51
C ASP A 562 9.36 11.59 21.79
N LYS A 563 9.08 10.49 22.48
CA LYS A 563 8.88 9.21 21.81
C LYS A 563 7.51 9.15 21.13
N LEU A 564 7.42 8.41 20.03
CA LEU A 564 6.16 8.14 19.33
C LEU A 564 5.70 6.72 19.62
N ALA A 565 4.40 6.59 19.87
CA ALA A 565 3.78 5.34 20.24
C ALA A 565 2.46 5.10 19.52
N PHE A 566 2.17 3.84 19.17
CA PHE A 566 0.85 3.42 18.70
C PHE A 566 -0.06 3.08 19.88
N VAL A 567 -1.32 3.53 19.83
CA VAL A 567 -2.33 3.11 20.80
C VAL A 567 -2.75 1.66 20.52
N LEU A 568 -2.55 0.78 21.49
CA LEU A 568 -2.90 -0.64 21.39
C LEU A 568 -4.25 -0.95 22.03
N THR A 569 -4.55 -0.35 23.18
CA THR A 569 -5.79 -0.58 23.92
C THR A 569 -6.32 0.72 24.52
N LEU A 570 -7.59 0.67 24.95
CA LEU A 570 -8.23 1.75 25.68
C LEU A 570 -8.64 1.27 27.08
N ASP A 571 -8.64 2.18 28.03
CA ASP A 571 -9.24 1.97 29.34
C ASP A 571 -10.78 1.89 29.21
N PRO A 572 -11.44 0.81 29.66
CA PRO A 572 -12.87 0.64 29.47
C PRO A 572 -13.75 1.68 30.18
N ALA A 573 -13.26 2.31 31.25
CA ALA A 573 -14.03 3.26 32.04
C ALA A 573 -13.98 4.68 31.44
N THR A 574 -12.81 5.07 30.93
CA THR A 574 -12.48 6.44 30.50
C THR A 574 -12.33 6.59 28.98
N ALA A 575 -12.21 5.48 28.24
CA ALA A 575 -11.93 5.44 26.80
C ALA A 575 -10.66 6.19 26.38
N LYS A 576 -9.71 6.35 27.31
CA LYS A 576 -8.37 6.90 27.06
C LYS A 576 -7.42 5.77 26.69
N PRO A 577 -6.35 6.05 25.92
CA PRO A 577 -5.29 5.07 25.68
C PRO A 577 -4.74 4.50 26.99
N ALA A 578 -4.71 3.17 27.09
CA ALA A 578 -4.18 2.45 28.25
C ALA A 578 -2.83 1.83 27.91
N LEU A 579 -2.79 0.90 26.95
CA LEU A 579 -1.54 0.31 26.46
C LEU A 579 -1.08 1.01 25.18
N VAL A 580 0.20 1.38 25.11
CA VAL A 580 0.82 1.94 23.91
C VAL A 580 2.11 1.21 23.55
N ARG A 581 2.40 1.10 22.26
CA ARG A 581 3.66 0.56 21.74
C ARG A 581 4.57 1.67 21.27
N VAL A 582 5.67 1.90 21.98
CA VAL A 582 6.65 2.92 21.61
C VAL A 582 7.58 2.34 20.55
N ILE A 583 7.77 3.07 19.45
CA ILE A 583 8.49 2.57 18.26
C ILE A 583 9.52 3.53 17.69
N TYR A 584 9.50 4.80 18.11
CA TYR A 584 10.34 5.84 17.51
C TYR A 584 10.74 6.88 18.55
N ASP A 585 12.00 7.30 18.51
CA ASP A 585 12.52 8.41 19.29
C ASP A 585 12.61 9.64 18.38
N ALA A 586 11.73 10.63 18.58
CA ALA A 586 11.71 11.80 17.72
C ALA A 586 12.77 12.86 18.05
N LYS A 587 13.50 12.73 19.17
CA LYS A 587 14.69 13.58 19.40
C LYS A 587 15.87 13.08 18.60
N ARG A 588 16.01 11.76 18.50
CA ARG A 588 17.08 11.08 17.75
C ARG A 588 16.71 10.82 16.28
N SER A 589 15.46 11.08 15.91
CA SER A 589 14.91 10.82 14.58
C SER A 589 15.11 9.36 14.11
N GLN A 590 14.95 8.39 15.01
CA GLN A 590 15.23 6.99 14.73
C GLN A 590 14.13 6.05 15.24
N LEU A 591 13.93 4.94 14.53
CA LEU A 591 13.17 3.80 15.06
C LEU A 591 13.94 3.21 16.25
N ILE A 592 13.18 2.74 17.24
CA ILE A 592 13.71 2.01 18.39
C ILE A 592 13.05 0.64 18.44
N THR A 593 13.63 -0.28 19.20
CA THR A 593 13.01 -1.58 19.46
C THR A 593 11.60 -1.38 20.01
N PRO A 594 10.56 -1.93 19.35
CA PRO A 594 9.19 -1.78 19.81
C PRO A 594 8.98 -2.37 21.20
N ASP A 595 8.39 -1.57 22.09
CA ASP A 595 8.12 -1.99 23.45
C ASP A 595 6.79 -1.42 23.96
N ASP A 596 6.11 -2.19 24.81
CA ASP A 596 4.73 -1.94 25.23
C ASP A 596 4.69 -1.36 26.64
N TYR A 597 3.96 -0.27 26.80
CA TYR A 597 3.89 0.48 28.05
C TYR A 597 2.44 0.73 28.45
N ASP A 598 2.12 0.38 29.71
CA ASP A 598 0.83 0.64 30.32
C ASP A 598 0.82 2.06 30.92
N LEU A 599 0.13 2.98 30.26
CA LEU A 599 -0.04 4.37 30.69
C LEU A 599 -0.96 4.53 31.89
N THR A 600 -1.61 3.45 32.35
CA THR A 600 -2.38 3.47 33.60
C THR A 600 -1.48 3.27 34.83
N ASP A 601 -0.24 2.80 34.64
CA ASP A 601 0.76 2.70 35.69
C ASP A 601 1.47 4.07 35.91
N PRO A 602 1.34 4.68 37.10
CA PRO A 602 1.99 5.96 37.40
C PRO A 602 3.52 5.93 37.34
N ILE A 603 4.14 4.75 37.46
CA ILE A 603 5.60 4.59 37.35
C ILE A 603 6.02 4.70 35.87
N VAL A 604 5.29 4.03 34.99
CA VAL A 604 5.50 4.07 33.54
C VAL A 604 5.28 5.47 32.98
N GLU A 605 4.24 6.17 33.45
CA GLU A 605 3.98 7.56 33.05
C GLU A 605 5.16 8.50 33.41
N ARG A 606 5.91 8.21 34.48
CA ARG A 606 7.10 8.99 34.86
C ARG A 606 8.31 8.72 33.96
N ASP A 607 8.41 7.52 33.39
CA ASP A 607 9.55 7.11 32.57
C ASP A 607 9.38 7.54 31.10
N ILE A 608 8.27 7.15 30.47
CA ILE A 608 8.01 7.45 29.06
C ILE A 608 7.14 8.68 28.84
N GLY A 609 6.53 9.23 29.89
CA GLY A 609 5.70 10.43 29.82
C GLY A 609 4.22 10.17 29.50
N SER A 610 3.47 11.26 29.41
CA SER A 610 2.03 11.25 29.05
C SER A 610 1.82 11.62 27.58
N ILE A 611 0.63 11.36 27.05
CA ILE A 611 0.29 11.68 25.65
C ILE A 611 0.15 13.20 25.47
N MET A 612 0.98 13.80 24.62
CA MET A 612 0.89 15.22 24.28
C MET A 612 -0.14 15.49 23.18
N ARG A 613 -0.05 14.76 22.06
CA ARG A 613 -0.91 14.97 20.87
C ARG A 613 -0.87 13.80 19.90
N PRO A 614 -1.90 13.63 19.06
CA PRO A 614 -1.82 12.72 17.92
C PRO A 614 -0.77 13.20 16.90
N GLU A 615 -0.21 12.23 16.19
CA GLU A 615 0.75 12.42 15.10
C GLU A 615 0.30 11.72 13.83
N ASP A 616 0.76 12.26 12.70
CA ASP A 616 0.60 11.60 11.40
C ASP A 616 1.81 10.68 11.16
N PRO A 617 1.62 9.34 11.08
CA PRO A 617 2.71 8.40 10.86
C PRO A 617 3.56 8.71 9.63
N SER A 618 2.96 9.32 8.61
CA SER A 618 3.66 9.65 7.37
C SER A 618 4.70 10.76 7.52
N LYS A 619 4.64 11.57 8.59
CA LYS A 619 5.68 12.56 8.91
C LYS A 619 6.98 11.91 9.39
N TYR A 620 6.89 10.67 9.87
CA TYR A 620 8.00 9.93 10.48
C TYR A 620 8.32 8.64 9.72
N PHE A 621 7.71 8.43 8.54
CA PHE A 621 7.87 7.25 7.69
C PHE A 621 7.56 5.93 8.43
N ILE A 622 6.67 5.99 9.41
CA ILE A 622 6.28 4.86 10.26
C ILE A 622 5.20 4.05 9.56
N ASN A 623 5.45 2.75 9.39
CA ASN A 623 4.44 1.80 8.93
C ASN A 623 3.53 1.37 10.09
N ARG A 624 2.21 1.36 9.88
CA ARG A 624 1.22 0.89 10.86
C ARG A 624 1.37 -0.59 11.22
N LEU A 625 2.05 -1.38 10.40
CA LEU A 625 2.42 -2.77 10.73
C LEU A 625 3.33 -2.86 11.96
N LEU A 626 4.11 -1.82 12.29
CA LEU A 626 4.95 -1.78 13.51
C LEU A 626 4.12 -1.79 14.80
N MET A 627 2.82 -1.47 14.72
CA MET A 627 1.90 -1.66 15.84
C MET A 627 1.75 -3.15 16.21
N MET A 628 2.09 -4.06 15.31
CA MET A 628 1.80 -5.50 15.41
C MET A 628 3.04 -6.36 15.71
N ASP A 629 4.24 -5.77 15.74
CA ASP A 629 5.52 -6.42 16.06
C ASP A 629 5.77 -6.51 17.59
#